data_AF-A0AA38UDW9-F1
#
_entry.id   AF-A0AA38UDW9-F1
#
_cell.length_a   1.000
_cell.length_b   1.000
_cell.length_c   1.000
_cell.angle_alpha   90.00
_cell.angle_beta   90.00
_cell.angle_gamma   90.00
#
_symmetry.space_group_name_H-M   'P 1'
#
loop_
_entity.id
_entity.type
_entity.pdbx_description
1 polymer ?
#
loop_
_entity_poly.entity_id
_entity_poly.type
_entity_poly.pdbx_seq_one_letter_code
_entity_poly.pdbx_strand_id
1 'polypeptide(L)'
;MDTSSLALKGTQTTSKATCDYEDWEDLKDLFSKAVEQYEGNDASDALPLIRGVIHECHRFLLFYQDPSILFSIPHNIPGHSSDMLTPPDERPSRDWTVVNSSEPIDKTFPHWSVPPLSLAHLKCVEPPTAFHAIFGTALFLFGNLVAQDPSVVLEGEPDSPSQYWLAALDVFETGENLPTRTSGRSANLPEDWRMAIVWGRTLVCLADDTIARSRKAAIDISSTQSFAPKPPVGPFFADEPNWPPQSPFSIIVQRRPPVTRRMSLITSTPNDILKLAMDQFSRGIFHMPHPSHAVPPSGKIPLTGAAPALDSFSRAKELFTIGSEVLLVAEKLDNPSERKYWASWSDSVFNQMKMEADVDAWRGPINRARGQCCLIVGTAQAEEFEEALESGDESFLRSEDADEAREALTEAISFLEKAKTVTSTDIDQQDDELQHFLEEAILTLANLTLDEQKREDLYARAQKESGGAIHLNDQMDES
;
A
#
# COMPACT_ATOMS: atom_id res chain seq x y z
N MET A 1 15.88 -11.91 22.15
CA MET A 1 14.70 -11.45 21.39
C MET A 1 13.50 -12.19 21.90
N ASP A 2 12.38 -11.48 22.00
CA ASP A 2 11.17 -11.98 22.64
C ASP A 2 10.32 -12.74 21.61
N THR A 3 10.34 -14.06 21.69
CA THR A 3 9.55 -14.95 20.80
C THR A 3 8.22 -15.36 21.42
N SER A 4 7.86 -14.75 22.55
CA SER A 4 6.65 -15.11 23.29
C SER A 4 5.38 -14.69 22.55
N SER A 5 4.28 -15.39 22.86
CA SER A 5 2.95 -15.13 22.30
C SER A 5 2.52 -13.67 22.52
N LEU A 6 1.90 -13.07 21.50
CA LEU A 6 1.25 -11.75 21.55
C LEU A 6 -0.04 -11.75 22.40
N ALA A 7 -0.47 -12.90 22.90
CA ALA A 7 -1.58 -13.00 23.85
C ALA A 7 -1.27 -12.37 25.21
N LEU A 8 0.02 -12.26 25.54
CA LEU A 8 0.52 -11.80 26.84
C LEU A 8 1.57 -10.71 26.69
N LYS A 9 1.98 -10.17 27.84
CA LYS A 9 3.10 -9.24 27.91
C LYS A 9 4.38 -9.97 27.54
N GLY A 10 5.19 -9.36 26.69
CA GLY A 10 6.50 -9.89 26.34
C GLY A 10 7.39 -10.15 27.57
N THR A 11 8.18 -11.21 27.52
CA THR A 11 9.13 -11.64 28.55
C THR A 11 10.14 -10.57 28.98
N GLN A 12 10.50 -9.63 28.09
CA GLN A 12 11.51 -8.59 28.38
C GLN A 12 10.92 -7.24 28.80
N THR A 13 9.60 -7.09 28.75
CA THR A 13 8.88 -5.83 28.97
C THR A 13 8.91 -5.29 30.43
N THR A 14 9.55 -6.00 31.37
CA THR A 14 9.68 -5.63 32.79
C THR A 14 11.12 -5.34 33.21
N SER A 15 12.10 -5.44 32.30
CA SER A 15 13.53 -5.34 32.63
C SER A 15 13.98 -3.91 32.97
N LYS A 16 13.34 -2.89 32.39
CA LYS A 16 13.60 -1.46 32.63
C LYS A 16 12.34 -0.75 33.15
N ALA A 17 12.51 0.28 33.98
CA ALA A 17 11.43 1.06 34.59
C ALA A 17 10.90 2.20 33.69
N THR A 18 11.54 2.47 32.56
CA THR A 18 11.19 3.50 31.56
C THR A 18 11.64 3.04 30.16
N CYS A 19 11.22 3.73 29.09
CA CYS A 19 11.95 3.69 27.81
C CYS A 19 12.70 5.00 27.60
N ASP A 20 13.91 4.95 27.06
CA ASP A 20 14.68 6.15 26.71
C ASP A 20 14.94 6.25 25.20
N TYR A 21 15.80 7.19 24.80
CA TYR A 21 16.17 7.37 23.39
C TYR A 21 17.02 6.20 22.86
N GLU A 22 17.82 5.54 23.70
CA GLU A 22 18.62 4.38 23.27
C GLU A 22 17.69 3.21 22.93
N ASP A 23 16.66 2.98 23.75
CA ASP A 23 15.63 1.98 23.45
C ASP A 23 14.90 2.27 22.11
N TRP A 24 14.77 3.55 21.73
CA TRP A 24 14.16 3.94 20.45
C TRP A 24 15.07 3.60 19.26
N GLU A 25 16.38 3.84 19.38
CA GLU A 25 17.34 3.41 18.38
C GLU A 25 17.39 1.88 18.26
N ASP A 26 17.39 1.16 19.40
CA ASP A 26 17.35 -0.30 19.43
C ASP A 26 16.09 -0.87 18.74
N LEU A 27 14.93 -0.21 18.93
CA LEU A 27 13.69 -0.58 18.25
C LEU A 27 13.80 -0.41 16.72
N LYS A 28 14.41 0.69 16.25
CA LYS A 28 14.64 0.91 14.82
C LYS A 28 15.57 -0.13 14.21
N ASP A 29 16.64 -0.48 14.92
CA ASP A 29 17.59 -1.52 14.49
C ASP A 29 16.92 -2.90 14.44
N LEU A 30 16.10 -3.23 15.44
CA LEU A 30 15.32 -4.46 15.48
C LEU A 30 14.31 -4.51 14.31
N PHE A 31 13.61 -3.41 14.06
CA PHE A 31 12.65 -3.32 12.96
C PHE A 31 13.32 -3.42 11.59
N SER A 32 14.45 -2.76 11.40
CA SER A 32 15.21 -2.82 10.13
C SER A 32 15.63 -4.26 9.83
N LYS A 33 16.16 -4.98 10.84
CA LYS A 33 16.48 -6.42 10.71
C LYS A 33 15.24 -7.26 10.42
N ALA A 34 14.11 -6.97 11.06
CA ALA A 34 12.85 -7.69 10.83
C ALA A 34 12.38 -7.55 9.37
N VAL A 35 12.44 -6.34 8.82
CA VAL A 35 12.08 -6.05 7.42
C VAL A 35 13.04 -6.73 6.46
N GLU A 36 14.35 -6.65 6.69
CA GLU A 36 15.36 -7.32 5.84
C GLU A 36 15.12 -8.83 5.75
N GLN A 37 14.84 -9.51 6.87
CA GLN A 37 14.53 -10.94 6.85
C GLN A 37 13.19 -11.25 6.17
N TYR A 38 12.18 -10.40 6.39
CA TYR A 38 10.88 -10.54 5.73
C TYR A 38 11.00 -10.43 4.21
N GLU A 39 11.75 -9.43 3.71
CA GLU A 39 11.98 -9.25 2.27
C GLU A 39 12.87 -10.32 1.65
N GLY A 40 13.76 -10.94 2.43
CA GLY A 40 14.57 -12.08 2.04
C GLY A 40 13.78 -13.39 1.83
N ASN A 41 12.46 -13.37 2.03
CA ASN A 41 11.56 -14.53 2.04
C ASN A 41 11.91 -15.59 3.10
N ASP A 42 12.58 -15.19 4.19
CA ASP A 42 12.82 -16.07 5.34
C ASP A 42 11.77 -15.81 6.42
N ALA A 43 10.58 -16.36 6.21
CA ALA A 43 9.47 -16.22 7.15
C ALA A 43 9.83 -16.74 8.55
N SER A 44 10.62 -17.82 8.63
CA SER A 44 11.08 -18.41 9.90
C SER A 44 11.96 -17.47 10.70
N ASP A 45 12.86 -16.74 10.04
CA ASP A 45 13.78 -15.80 10.69
C ASP A 45 13.12 -14.43 10.94
N ALA A 46 12.20 -14.00 10.07
CA ALA A 46 11.45 -12.76 10.25
C ALA A 46 10.45 -12.81 11.41
N LEU A 47 9.74 -13.93 11.57
CA LEU A 47 8.68 -14.10 12.56
C LEU A 47 9.09 -13.76 14.01
N PRO A 48 10.20 -14.29 14.58
CA PRO A 48 10.64 -13.93 15.93
C PRO A 48 11.07 -12.46 16.05
N LEU A 49 11.59 -11.86 14.98
CA LEU A 49 11.96 -10.44 14.96
C LEU A 49 10.72 -9.56 15.02
N ILE A 50 9.72 -9.83 14.17
CA ILE A 50 8.47 -9.08 14.12
C ILE A 50 7.72 -9.16 15.45
N ARG A 51 7.66 -10.34 16.09
CA ARG A 51 7.12 -10.46 17.47
C ARG A 51 7.88 -9.59 18.45
N GLY A 52 9.22 -9.59 18.37
CA GLY A 52 10.07 -8.72 19.18
C GLY A 52 9.75 -7.24 19.01
N VAL A 53 9.57 -6.76 17.77
CA VAL A 53 9.16 -5.39 17.45
C VAL A 53 7.81 -5.06 18.09
N ILE A 54 6.81 -5.93 17.93
CA ILE A 54 5.46 -5.72 18.49
C ILE A 54 5.50 -5.62 20.02
N HIS A 55 6.24 -6.51 20.69
CA HIS A 55 6.41 -6.48 22.14
C HIS A 55 7.12 -5.23 22.62
N GLU A 56 8.13 -4.78 21.88
CA GLU A 56 8.86 -3.57 22.22
C GLU A 56 8.00 -2.32 22.01
N CYS A 57 7.25 -2.22 20.90
CA CYS A 57 6.25 -1.17 20.72
C CYS A 57 5.19 -1.16 21.84
N HIS A 58 4.72 -2.35 22.26
CA HIS A 58 3.82 -2.45 23.41
C HIS A 58 4.48 -1.92 24.69
N ARG A 59 5.75 -2.24 24.95
CA ARG A 59 6.52 -1.70 26.08
C ARG A 59 6.52 -0.17 26.08
N PHE A 60 6.79 0.47 24.94
CA PHE A 60 6.75 1.93 24.81
C PHE A 60 5.37 2.51 25.18
N LEU A 61 4.29 1.91 24.70
CA LEU A 61 2.93 2.40 24.95
C LEU A 61 2.47 2.26 26.41
N LEU A 62 3.10 1.36 27.18
CA LEU A 62 2.87 1.25 28.63
C LEU A 62 3.43 2.46 29.39
N PHE A 63 4.50 3.09 28.89
CA PHE A 63 5.13 4.25 29.55
C PHE A 63 4.69 5.59 28.98
N TYR A 64 4.39 5.64 27.68
CA TYR A 64 4.10 6.86 26.95
C TYR A 64 2.73 6.82 26.29
N GLN A 65 1.96 7.91 26.45
CA GLN A 65 0.77 8.10 25.62
C GLN A 65 1.14 8.46 24.18
N ASP A 66 2.21 9.23 24.03
CA ASP A 66 2.78 9.65 22.76
C ASP A 66 4.30 9.40 22.81
N PRO A 67 4.79 8.29 22.21
CA PRO A 67 6.22 7.99 22.19
C PRO A 67 7.06 9.02 21.42
N SER A 68 6.46 9.89 20.61
CA SER A 68 7.19 10.92 19.84
C SER A 68 7.94 11.92 20.72
N ILE A 69 7.56 12.04 22.00
CA ILE A 69 8.27 12.89 22.96
C ILE A 69 9.75 12.51 23.13
N LEU A 70 10.15 11.28 22.77
CA LEU A 70 11.52 10.80 22.89
C LEU A 70 12.41 11.32 21.75
N PHE A 71 11.86 11.53 20.54
CA PHE A 71 12.66 11.78 19.34
C PHE A 71 12.23 13.03 18.54
N SER A 72 11.02 13.55 18.73
CA SER A 72 10.49 14.66 17.94
C SER A 72 10.80 16.06 18.51
N ILE A 73 11.59 16.20 19.58
CA ILE A 73 11.83 17.52 20.21
C ILE A 73 12.69 18.42 19.29
N PRO A 74 12.18 19.58 18.83
CA PRO A 74 13.00 20.60 18.20
C PRO A 74 13.62 21.48 19.29
N HIS A 75 14.71 21.03 19.92
CA HIS A 75 15.55 21.94 20.70
C HIS A 75 16.41 22.76 19.74
N ASN A 76 15.80 23.73 19.05
CA ASN A 76 16.46 24.93 18.48
C ASN A 76 15.47 25.77 17.66
N ILE A 77 14.49 26.39 18.32
CA ILE A 77 13.97 27.67 17.83
C ILE A 77 14.76 28.74 18.60
N PRO A 78 15.72 29.45 17.98
CA PRO A 78 16.41 30.56 18.63
C PRO A 78 15.36 31.65 18.90
N GLY A 79 14.92 31.82 20.15
CA GLY A 79 14.00 32.90 20.50
C GLY A 79 13.21 32.78 21.79
N HIS A 80 13.07 31.60 22.41
CA HIS A 80 12.33 31.49 23.67
C HIS A 80 13.26 31.37 24.87
N SER A 81 13.66 32.52 25.42
CA SER A 81 13.93 32.58 26.86
C SER A 81 12.59 32.40 27.58
N SER A 82 12.56 31.46 28.52
CA SER A 82 11.52 31.36 29.54
C SER A 82 11.58 32.63 30.38
N ASP A 83 10.66 33.58 30.16
CA ASP A 83 10.31 34.51 31.22
C ASP A 83 8.91 35.13 31.07
N MET A 84 8.21 35.07 32.20
CA MET A 84 7.16 35.96 32.67
C MET A 84 5.73 35.84 32.12
N LEU A 85 4.92 35.20 32.97
CA LEU A 85 3.51 35.44 33.25
C LEU A 85 3.06 36.90 33.03
N THR A 86 2.14 37.13 32.08
CA THR A 86 1.18 38.24 32.13
C THR A 86 -0.21 37.82 31.60
N PRO A 87 -1.32 38.28 32.21
CA PRO A 87 -2.70 37.85 31.88
C PRO A 87 -3.24 38.45 30.57
N PRO A 88 -4.37 37.92 30.04
CA PRO A 88 -4.88 38.29 28.73
C PRO A 88 -5.84 39.48 28.84
N ASP A 89 -5.40 40.64 28.40
CA ASP A 89 -6.27 41.65 27.80
C ASP A 89 -5.39 42.53 26.90
N GLU A 90 -5.97 42.99 25.79
CA GLU A 90 -5.34 43.81 24.74
C GLU A 90 -4.57 43.04 23.64
N ARG A 91 -5.34 42.37 22.76
CA ARG A 91 -4.97 42.23 21.35
C ARG A 91 -6.03 42.87 20.47
N PRO A 92 -5.79 44.03 19.84
CA PRO A 92 -6.53 44.42 18.65
C PRO A 92 -6.00 43.69 17.42
N SER A 93 -6.93 43.46 16.51
CA SER A 93 -6.88 42.67 15.27
C SER A 93 -5.69 42.92 14.34
N ARG A 94 -5.28 41.81 13.72
CA ARG A 94 -4.59 41.70 12.43
C ARG A 94 -5.31 42.56 11.38
N ASP A 95 -4.56 43.38 10.66
CA ASP A 95 -4.89 43.76 9.28
C ASP A 95 -3.73 43.39 8.36
N TRP A 96 -4.07 42.61 7.34
CA TRP A 96 -3.23 42.27 6.20
C TRP A 96 -3.29 43.42 5.20
N THR A 97 -2.15 43.99 4.82
CA THR A 97 -2.02 44.64 3.50
C THR A 97 -0.67 44.35 2.85
N VAL A 98 -0.81 43.83 1.62
CA VAL A 98 0.18 43.68 0.57
C VAL A 98 0.74 45.04 0.18
N VAL A 99 2.08 45.20 0.11
CA VAL A 99 2.72 46.13 -0.83
C VAL A 99 4.07 45.56 -1.27
N ASN A 100 4.18 45.29 -2.57
CA ASN A 100 5.44 45.17 -3.30
C ASN A 100 6.22 46.50 -3.23
N SER A 101 7.49 46.47 -2.85
CA SER A 101 8.44 47.52 -3.26
C SER A 101 9.82 46.95 -3.53
N SER A 102 10.15 46.93 -4.81
CA SER A 102 11.50 46.98 -5.34
C SER A 102 12.14 48.33 -5.01
N GLU A 103 13.31 48.34 -4.35
CA GLU A 103 14.47 49.17 -4.74
C GLU A 103 15.73 48.86 -3.89
N PRO A 104 16.96 49.13 -4.41
CA PRO A 104 18.23 48.69 -3.86
C PRO A 104 18.91 49.80 -3.03
N ILE A 105 19.55 49.46 -1.89
CA ILE A 105 20.42 50.41 -1.18
C ILE A 105 21.75 49.76 -0.76
N ASP A 106 22.79 50.48 -1.13
CA ASP A 106 24.22 50.22 -1.07
C ASP A 106 24.80 50.34 0.36
N LYS A 107 25.83 49.53 0.62
CA LYS A 107 26.97 49.67 1.55
C LYS A 107 26.85 50.59 2.77
N THR A 108 27.08 50.03 3.97
CA THR A 108 28.30 50.20 4.82
C THR A 108 28.03 49.76 6.26
N PHE A 109 29.06 49.19 6.92
CA PHE A 109 29.28 48.92 8.37
C PHE A 109 29.59 47.46 8.74
N PRO A 110 30.43 47.23 9.79
CA PRO A 110 31.69 46.51 9.62
C PRO A 110 31.73 45.15 10.35
N HIS A 111 32.47 44.23 9.73
CA HIS A 111 33.41 43.27 10.33
C HIS A 111 33.20 42.92 11.82
N TRP A 112 32.25 42.04 12.11
CA TRP A 112 32.35 41.09 13.23
C TRP A 112 32.63 39.70 12.67
N SER A 113 33.87 39.27 12.85
CA SER A 113 34.33 37.91 12.62
C SER A 113 33.71 36.99 13.66
N VAL A 114 32.52 36.46 13.34
CA VAL A 114 32.01 35.27 14.02
C VAL A 114 32.62 34.07 13.26
N PRO A 115 33.22 33.08 13.92
CA PRO A 115 33.70 31.88 13.23
C PRO A 115 32.50 31.22 12.53
N PRO A 116 32.68 30.54 11.38
CA PRO A 116 31.61 29.74 10.83
C PRO A 116 31.32 28.63 11.85
N LEU A 117 30.29 28.81 12.66
CA LEU A 117 29.68 27.72 13.40
C LEU A 117 29.22 26.75 12.33
N SER A 118 30.02 25.70 12.18
CA SER A 118 29.70 24.44 11.56
C SER A 118 28.19 24.17 11.65
N LEU A 119 27.51 24.41 10.54
CA LEU A 119 26.12 24.01 10.28
C LEU A 119 26.04 22.48 10.04
N ALA A 120 27.00 21.72 10.58
CA ALA A 120 27.00 20.27 10.61
C ALA A 120 26.24 19.84 11.87
N HIS A 121 24.98 19.47 11.65
CA HIS A 121 24.05 18.67 12.46
C HIS A 121 22.64 19.25 12.29
N LEU A 122 22.17 19.41 11.05
CA LEU A 122 20.76 19.19 10.74
C LEU A 122 20.50 17.71 11.04
N LYS A 123 20.27 17.37 12.33
CA LYS A 123 19.73 16.07 12.72
C LYS A 123 18.45 15.91 11.91
N CYS A 124 18.38 14.84 11.11
CA CYS A 124 17.14 14.46 10.44
C CYS A 124 16.08 14.34 11.55
N VAL A 125 15.14 15.28 11.60
CA VAL A 125 14.07 15.25 12.60
C VAL A 125 13.08 14.20 12.11
N GLU A 126 13.03 13.07 12.80
CA GLU A 126 12.07 12.00 12.52
C GLU A 126 10.64 12.53 12.69
N PRO A 127 9.71 12.13 11.81
CA PRO A 127 8.33 12.58 11.93
C PRO A 127 7.72 12.03 13.23
N PRO A 128 6.81 12.76 13.90
CA PRO A 128 6.15 12.26 15.12
C PRO A 128 5.42 10.92 14.94
N THR A 129 5.08 10.57 13.70
CA THR A 129 4.45 9.30 13.33
C THR A 129 5.42 8.13 13.26
N ALA A 130 6.74 8.34 13.33
CA ALA A 130 7.73 7.29 13.09
C ALA A 130 7.51 6.03 13.95
N PHE A 131 7.16 6.22 15.23
CA PHE A 131 6.81 5.12 16.12
C PHE A 131 5.58 4.32 15.61
N HIS A 132 4.52 5.02 15.22
CA HIS A 132 3.29 4.40 14.72
C HIS A 132 3.49 3.77 13.35
N ALA A 133 4.38 4.33 12.52
CA ALA A 133 4.80 3.73 11.26
C ALA A 133 5.45 2.37 11.50
N ILE A 134 6.41 2.26 12.43
CA ILE A 134 7.06 0.99 12.79
C ILE A 134 6.02 0.01 13.35
N PHE A 135 5.23 0.44 14.33
CA PHE A 135 4.32 -0.46 15.02
C PHE A 135 3.21 -1.00 14.10
N GLY A 136 2.57 -0.12 13.33
CA GLY A 136 1.55 -0.52 12.37
C GLY A 136 2.12 -1.37 11.24
N THR A 137 3.35 -1.09 10.78
CA THR A 137 4.02 -1.94 9.77
C THR A 137 4.32 -3.33 10.32
N ALA A 138 4.82 -3.44 11.55
CA ALA A 138 5.06 -4.74 12.16
C ALA A 138 3.78 -5.59 12.28
N LEU A 139 2.65 -4.97 12.66
CA LEU A 139 1.35 -5.63 12.68
C LEU A 139 0.88 -6.05 11.29
N PHE A 140 1.05 -5.18 10.28
CA PHE A 140 0.74 -5.50 8.89
C PHE A 140 1.55 -6.70 8.37
N LEU A 141 2.87 -6.69 8.56
CA LEU A 141 3.75 -7.78 8.15
C LEU A 141 3.40 -9.09 8.86
N PHE A 142 3.09 -9.03 10.17
CA PHE A 142 2.65 -10.21 10.90
C PHE A 142 1.32 -10.76 10.37
N GLY A 143 0.36 -9.89 10.07
CA GLY A 143 -0.90 -10.28 9.43
C GLY A 143 -0.68 -10.99 8.09
N ASN A 144 0.30 -10.54 7.29
CA ASN A 144 0.64 -11.20 6.02
C ASN A 144 1.25 -12.59 6.26
N LEU A 145 2.10 -12.77 7.26
CA LEU A 145 2.64 -14.09 7.63
C LEU A 145 1.51 -15.04 8.05
N VAL A 146 0.55 -14.58 8.84
CA VAL A 146 -0.62 -15.38 9.24
C VAL A 146 -1.51 -15.71 8.05
N ALA A 147 -1.66 -14.80 7.09
CA ALA A 147 -2.42 -15.06 5.86
C ALA A 147 -1.75 -16.12 4.96
N GLN A 148 -0.41 -16.12 4.91
CA GLN A 148 0.37 -17.11 4.16
C GLN A 148 0.38 -18.48 4.85
N ASP A 149 0.60 -18.51 6.16
CA ASP A 149 0.63 -19.73 6.97
C ASP A 149 -0.03 -19.49 8.34
N PRO A 150 -1.30 -19.89 8.51
CA PRO A 150 -1.99 -19.76 9.80
C PRO A 150 -1.34 -20.54 10.95
N SER A 151 -0.46 -21.51 10.68
CA SER A 151 0.20 -22.31 11.71
C SER A 151 1.27 -21.54 12.50
N VAL A 152 1.67 -20.36 12.02
CA VAL A 152 2.64 -19.50 12.71
C VAL A 152 2.08 -18.88 13.99
N VAL A 153 0.75 -18.86 14.16
CA VAL A 153 0.03 -18.28 15.29
C VAL A 153 0.24 -19.14 16.55
N LEU A 154 0.65 -18.50 17.64
CA LEU A 154 0.81 -19.16 18.94
C LEU A 154 -0.49 -19.18 19.74
N GLU A 155 -0.55 -20.03 20.77
CA GLU A 155 -1.73 -20.13 21.64
C GLU A 155 -2.12 -18.75 22.22
N GLY A 156 -3.41 -18.43 22.07
CA GLY A 156 -4.02 -17.17 22.52
C GLY A 156 -3.80 -15.96 21.59
N GLU A 157 -2.99 -16.09 20.54
CA GLU A 157 -2.87 -15.06 19.51
C GLU A 157 -4.10 -15.07 18.58
N PRO A 158 -4.42 -13.92 17.93
CA PRO A 158 -5.36 -13.87 16.82
C PRO A 158 -5.09 -14.92 15.73
N ASP A 159 -6.07 -15.73 15.37
CA ASP A 159 -5.95 -16.72 14.29
C ASP A 159 -6.33 -16.18 12.90
N SER A 160 -6.91 -14.97 12.85
CA SER A 160 -7.35 -14.31 11.62
C SER A 160 -6.41 -13.16 11.24
N PRO A 161 -5.87 -13.12 10.00
CA PRO A 161 -4.93 -12.08 9.57
C PRO A 161 -5.55 -10.68 9.64
N SER A 162 -6.86 -10.57 9.36
CA SER A 162 -7.62 -9.32 9.45
C SER A 162 -7.63 -8.66 10.84
N GLN A 163 -7.44 -9.43 11.92
CA GLN A 163 -7.34 -8.84 13.26
C GLN A 163 -6.04 -8.04 13.42
N TYR A 164 -4.94 -8.49 12.79
CA TYR A 164 -3.66 -7.77 12.77
C TYR A 164 -3.72 -6.55 11.85
N TRP A 165 -4.30 -6.68 10.65
CA TRP A 165 -4.48 -5.55 9.73
C TRP A 165 -5.36 -4.46 10.33
N LEU A 166 -6.43 -4.82 11.02
CA LEU A 166 -7.26 -3.86 11.73
C LEU A 166 -6.52 -3.16 12.87
N ALA A 167 -5.75 -3.92 13.65
CA ALA A 167 -4.89 -3.33 14.68
C ALA A 167 -3.84 -2.37 14.07
N ALA A 168 -3.30 -2.69 12.88
CA ALA A 168 -2.39 -1.80 12.16
C ALA A 168 -3.08 -0.49 11.75
N LEU A 169 -4.30 -0.54 11.20
CA LEU A 169 -5.08 0.66 10.90
C LEU A 169 -5.32 1.53 12.13
N ASP A 170 -5.68 0.91 13.25
CA ASP A 170 -5.90 1.62 14.51
C ASP A 170 -4.62 2.35 14.97
N VAL A 171 -3.46 1.70 14.84
CA VAL A 171 -2.16 2.30 15.17
C VAL A 171 -1.82 3.47 14.23
N PHE A 172 -2.04 3.33 12.93
CA PHE A 172 -1.80 4.42 11.98
C PHE A 172 -2.74 5.60 12.23
N GLU A 173 -4.02 5.35 12.54
CA GLU A 173 -4.99 6.37 12.92
C GLU A 173 -4.58 7.11 14.19
N THR A 174 -4.12 6.39 15.22
CA THR A 174 -3.59 7.03 16.43
C THR A 174 -2.39 7.93 16.10
N GLY A 175 -1.49 7.48 15.21
CA GLY A 175 -0.34 8.27 14.76
C GLY A 175 -0.72 9.56 14.04
N GLU A 176 -1.71 9.51 13.15
CA GLU A 176 -2.21 10.71 12.46
C GLU A 176 -2.89 11.72 13.39
N ASN A 177 -3.56 11.21 14.42
CA ASN A 177 -4.32 12.02 15.37
C ASN A 177 -3.48 12.51 16.57
N LEU A 178 -2.16 12.31 16.55
CA LEU A 178 -1.28 12.79 17.60
C LEU A 178 -1.46 14.30 17.86
N PRO A 179 -1.51 14.76 19.13
CA PRO A 179 -1.61 16.19 19.45
C PRO A 179 -0.48 17.03 18.83
N THR A 180 0.70 16.44 18.71
CA THR A 180 1.86 17.05 18.04
C THR A 180 1.63 17.31 16.55
N ARG A 181 0.64 16.67 15.91
CA ARG A 181 0.20 16.96 14.53
C ARG A 181 -1.05 17.83 14.47
N THR A 182 -2.01 17.63 15.38
CA THR A 182 -3.33 18.29 15.32
C THR A 182 -3.39 19.66 16.01
N SER A 183 -2.41 20.02 16.85
CA SER A 183 -2.40 21.27 17.64
C SER A 183 -2.15 22.57 16.84
N GLY A 184 -2.17 22.53 15.51
CA GLY A 184 -2.04 23.70 14.62
C GLY A 184 -0.65 24.36 14.59
N ARG A 185 0.25 24.02 15.53
CA ARG A 185 1.66 24.48 15.57
C ARG A 185 2.58 23.67 14.65
N SER A 186 2.04 22.63 14.04
CA SER A 186 2.71 21.52 13.37
C SER A 186 2.51 21.49 11.86
N ALA A 187 1.99 22.58 11.29
CA ALA A 187 1.65 22.71 9.86
C ALA A 187 2.82 22.48 8.88
N ASN A 188 4.06 22.33 9.36
CA ASN A 188 5.26 22.16 8.54
C ASN A 188 5.97 20.81 8.74
N LEU A 189 5.38 19.85 9.47
CA LEU A 189 6.01 18.54 9.64
C LEU A 189 5.92 17.75 8.33
N PRO A 190 7.01 17.07 7.90
CA PRO A 190 6.97 16.26 6.70
C PRO A 190 5.95 15.14 6.86
N GLU A 191 5.31 14.79 5.73
CA GLU A 191 4.45 13.64 5.66
C GLU A 191 5.29 12.36 5.72
N ASP A 192 4.82 11.39 6.51
CA ASP A 192 5.46 10.08 6.61
C ASP A 192 4.94 9.17 5.50
N TRP A 193 5.60 9.27 4.34
CA TRP A 193 5.21 8.51 3.15
C TRP A 193 5.22 7.00 3.40
N ARG A 194 6.09 6.48 4.27
CA ARG A 194 6.17 5.04 4.57
C ARG A 194 4.90 4.57 5.27
N MET A 195 4.46 5.32 6.28
CA MET A 195 3.20 5.04 6.97
C MET A 195 2.03 5.08 5.99
N ALA A 196 1.96 6.09 5.11
CA ALA A 196 0.89 6.22 4.13
C ALA A 196 0.86 5.03 3.14
N ILE A 197 2.01 4.58 2.64
CA ILE A 197 2.08 3.41 1.76
C ILE A 197 1.59 2.15 2.48
N VAL A 198 2.15 1.84 3.66
CA VAL A 198 1.77 0.61 4.38
C VAL A 198 0.31 0.64 4.84
N TRP A 199 -0.22 1.82 5.18
CA TRP A 199 -1.66 2.00 5.43
C TRP A 199 -2.47 1.64 4.19
N GLY A 200 -2.13 2.18 3.02
CA GLY A 200 -2.77 1.83 1.75
C GLY A 200 -2.76 0.32 1.49
N ARG A 201 -1.61 -0.33 1.65
CA ARG A 201 -1.45 -1.79 1.48
C ARG A 201 -2.29 -2.59 2.47
N THR A 202 -2.37 -2.14 3.72
CA THR A 202 -3.24 -2.74 4.74
C THR A 202 -4.71 -2.70 4.33
N LEU A 203 -5.17 -1.59 3.73
CA LEU A 203 -6.53 -1.47 3.20
C LEU A 203 -6.76 -2.39 1.98
N VAL A 204 -5.77 -2.57 1.11
CA VAL A 204 -5.85 -3.52 -0.01
C VAL A 204 -6.03 -4.96 0.51
N CYS A 205 -5.25 -5.39 1.51
CA CYS A 205 -5.43 -6.70 2.14
C CYS A 205 -6.84 -6.90 2.73
N LEU A 206 -7.40 -5.86 3.35
CA LEU A 206 -8.77 -5.89 3.87
C LEU A 206 -9.83 -5.93 2.76
N ALA A 207 -9.61 -5.25 1.64
CA ALA A 207 -10.48 -5.35 0.48
C ALA A 207 -10.49 -6.78 -0.07
N ASP A 208 -9.33 -7.42 -0.19
CA ASP A 208 -9.21 -8.81 -0.63
C ASP A 208 -9.91 -9.80 0.32
N ASP A 209 -9.68 -9.68 1.62
CA ASP A 209 -10.36 -10.52 2.63
C ASP A 209 -11.88 -10.31 2.63
N THR A 210 -12.34 -9.09 2.34
CA THR A 210 -13.77 -8.79 2.19
C THR A 210 -14.38 -9.54 1.00
N ILE A 211 -13.68 -9.58 -0.14
CA ILE A 211 -14.09 -10.35 -1.34
C ILE A 211 -14.07 -11.86 -1.04
N ALA A 212 -12.99 -12.37 -0.44
CA ALA A 212 -12.87 -13.80 -0.14
C ALA A 212 -14.00 -14.28 0.77
N ARG A 213 -14.37 -13.48 1.77
CA ARG A 213 -15.47 -13.78 2.69
C ARG A 213 -16.85 -13.66 2.04
N SER A 214 -17.09 -12.64 1.21
CA SER A 214 -18.39 -12.50 0.52
C SER A 214 -18.65 -13.71 -0.38
N ARG A 215 -17.62 -14.19 -1.09
CA ARG A 215 -17.68 -15.40 -1.93
C ARG A 215 -17.91 -16.66 -1.10
N LYS A 216 -17.16 -16.83 0.01
CA LYS A 216 -17.37 -17.96 0.93
C LYS A 216 -18.80 -17.97 1.50
N ALA A 217 -19.33 -16.81 1.87
CA ALA A 217 -20.69 -16.68 2.36
C ALA A 217 -21.74 -17.06 1.31
N ALA A 218 -21.54 -16.66 0.04
CA ALA A 218 -22.42 -17.02 -1.06
C ALA A 218 -22.45 -18.55 -1.31
N ILE A 219 -21.29 -19.21 -1.21
CA ILE A 219 -21.16 -20.68 -1.33
C ILE A 219 -21.85 -21.40 -0.16
N ASP A 220 -21.70 -20.90 1.07
CA ASP A 220 -22.36 -21.48 2.24
C ASP A 220 -23.89 -21.37 2.15
N ILE A 221 -24.41 -20.29 1.56
CA ILE A 221 -25.85 -20.08 1.33
C ILE A 221 -26.38 -21.04 0.24
N SER A 222 -25.64 -21.24 -0.85
CA SER A 222 -26.07 -22.12 -1.94
C SER A 222 -26.03 -23.61 -1.57
N SER A 223 -25.16 -24.01 -0.64
CA SER A 223 -25.00 -25.40 -0.19
C SER A 223 -25.96 -25.81 0.93
N THR A 224 -26.53 -24.87 1.70
CA THR A 224 -27.52 -25.17 2.74
C THR A 224 -28.95 -24.85 2.29
N GLN A 225 -29.70 -25.87 1.84
CA GLN A 225 -31.18 -25.83 1.68
C GLN A 225 -31.93 -25.69 3.03
N SER A 226 -31.41 -24.90 3.96
CA SER A 226 -32.06 -24.66 5.25
C SER A 226 -32.93 -23.41 5.15
N PHE A 227 -34.24 -23.56 5.34
CA PHE A 227 -35.27 -22.51 5.32
C PHE A 227 -35.17 -21.48 6.47
N ALA A 228 -34.06 -21.45 7.21
CA ALA A 228 -33.83 -20.43 8.23
C ALA A 228 -33.00 -19.29 7.61
N PRO A 229 -33.49 -18.04 7.62
CA PRO A 229 -32.68 -16.91 7.20
C PRO A 229 -31.50 -16.80 8.16
N LYS A 230 -30.31 -17.24 7.71
CA LYS A 230 -29.06 -16.85 8.36
C LYS A 230 -29.00 -15.31 8.31
N PRO A 231 -28.64 -14.64 9.42
CA PRO A 231 -28.44 -13.20 9.38
C PRO A 231 -27.42 -12.89 8.26
N PRO A 232 -27.58 -11.75 7.55
CA PRO A 232 -26.55 -11.30 6.62
C PRO A 232 -25.22 -11.36 7.36
N VAL A 233 -24.18 -11.93 6.73
CA VAL A 233 -22.86 -12.04 7.33
C VAL A 233 -22.52 -10.67 7.90
N GLY A 234 -22.57 -10.58 9.22
CA GLY A 234 -22.34 -9.34 9.92
C GLY A 234 -20.95 -8.87 9.53
N PRO A 235 -20.76 -7.56 9.33
CA PRO A 235 -19.45 -7.06 9.00
C PRO A 235 -18.45 -7.42 10.09
N PHE A 236 -17.40 -8.15 9.73
CA PHE A 236 -16.38 -8.64 10.68
C PHE A 236 -15.70 -7.50 11.46
N PHE A 237 -15.77 -6.28 10.94
CA PHE A 237 -15.34 -5.06 11.62
C PHE A 237 -16.12 -4.76 12.92
N ALA A 238 -17.32 -5.34 13.10
CA ALA A 238 -18.21 -5.08 14.23
C ALA A 238 -17.91 -5.94 15.47
N ASP A 239 -17.36 -7.14 15.31
CA ASP A 239 -17.05 -8.03 16.43
C ASP A 239 -15.61 -7.82 16.90
N GLU A 240 -15.42 -6.87 17.82
CA GLU A 240 -14.15 -6.67 18.49
C GLU A 240 -13.88 -7.81 19.50
N PRO A 241 -12.78 -8.57 19.35
CA PRO A 241 -12.42 -9.58 20.34
C PRO A 241 -12.12 -8.95 21.70
N ASN A 242 -12.45 -9.65 22.78
CA ASN A 242 -12.07 -9.22 24.12
C ASN A 242 -10.59 -9.54 24.36
N TRP A 243 -9.73 -8.55 24.15
CA TRP A 243 -8.28 -8.71 24.28
C TRP A 243 -7.82 -8.80 25.74
N PRO A 244 -6.90 -9.74 26.07
CA PRO A 244 -6.30 -9.78 27.39
C PRO A 244 -5.66 -8.41 27.75
N PRO A 245 -5.83 -7.89 28.98
CA PRO A 245 -5.31 -6.56 29.36
C PRO A 245 -3.80 -6.40 29.22
N GLN A 246 -3.06 -7.51 29.18
CA GLN A 246 -1.61 -7.56 29.03
C GLN A 246 -1.15 -7.74 27.59
N SER A 247 -2.07 -7.87 26.64
CA SER A 247 -1.77 -8.02 25.22
C SER A 247 -1.51 -6.66 24.56
N PRO A 248 -0.60 -6.56 23.58
CA PRO A 248 -0.47 -5.40 22.71
C PRO A 248 -1.81 -4.93 22.12
N PHE A 249 -2.72 -5.85 21.78
CA PHE A 249 -4.01 -5.49 21.21
C PHE A 249 -4.89 -4.69 22.18
N SER A 250 -4.83 -5.00 23.49
CA SER A 250 -5.62 -4.26 24.48
C SER A 250 -5.19 -2.79 24.57
N ILE A 251 -3.89 -2.52 24.53
CA ILE A 251 -3.41 -1.13 24.55
C ILE A 251 -3.74 -0.40 23.25
N ILE A 252 -3.69 -1.07 22.10
CA ILE A 252 -4.12 -0.48 20.82
C ILE A 252 -5.56 0.00 20.94
N VAL A 253 -6.49 -0.88 21.38
CA VAL A 253 -7.91 -0.54 21.58
C VAL A 253 -8.06 0.66 22.51
N GLN A 254 -7.36 0.67 23.64
CA GLN A 254 -7.43 1.76 24.62
C GLN A 254 -6.93 3.11 24.09
N ARG A 255 -6.05 3.09 23.07
CA ARG A 255 -5.43 4.29 22.48
C ARG A 255 -6.11 4.77 21.20
N ARG A 256 -7.16 4.07 20.74
CA ARG A 256 -7.89 4.46 19.54
C ARG A 256 -8.57 5.82 19.71
N PRO A 257 -8.65 6.64 18.65
CA PRO A 257 -9.53 7.79 18.63
C PRO A 257 -11.00 7.38 18.90
N PRO A 258 -11.82 8.22 19.55
CA PRO A 258 -13.23 7.91 19.83
C PRO A 258 -14.09 7.66 18.58
N VAL A 259 -13.70 8.21 17.43
CA VAL A 259 -14.30 7.95 16.13
C VAL A 259 -13.21 7.35 15.24
N THR A 260 -13.27 6.04 15.02
CA THR A 260 -12.30 5.31 14.19
C THR A 260 -12.85 5.11 12.78
N ARG A 261 -11.98 5.04 11.76
CA ARG A 261 -12.45 4.66 10.42
C ARG A 261 -12.88 3.19 10.37
N ARG A 262 -12.48 2.38 11.35
CA ARG A 262 -13.03 1.03 11.56
C ARG A 262 -14.56 1.02 11.58
N MET A 263 -15.21 2.04 12.14
CA MET A 263 -16.68 2.15 12.09
C MET A 263 -17.21 2.37 10.67
N SER A 264 -16.46 3.07 9.81
CA SER A 264 -16.82 3.27 8.41
C SER A 264 -16.64 1.99 7.58
N LEU A 265 -15.63 1.17 7.91
CA LEU A 265 -15.36 -0.10 7.23
C LEU A 265 -16.46 -1.15 7.42
N ILE A 266 -17.24 -1.05 8.52
CA ILE A 266 -18.36 -1.96 8.83
C ILE A 266 -19.33 -2.11 7.67
N THR A 267 -19.58 -1.09 6.86
CA THR A 267 -20.52 -1.21 5.72
C THR A 267 -19.86 -0.96 4.38
N SER A 268 -18.53 -0.94 4.34
CA SER A 268 -17.78 -0.64 3.11
C SER A 268 -17.77 -1.84 2.17
N THR A 269 -18.01 -1.57 0.89
CA THR A 269 -17.73 -2.55 -0.18
C THR A 269 -16.22 -2.64 -0.42
N PRO A 270 -15.70 -3.70 -1.08
CA PRO A 270 -14.30 -3.76 -1.48
C PRO A 270 -13.85 -2.51 -2.26
N ASN A 271 -14.70 -2.00 -3.14
CA ASN A 271 -14.46 -0.76 -3.89
C ASN A 271 -14.30 0.46 -2.97
N ASP A 272 -15.13 0.61 -1.94
CA ASP A 272 -15.01 1.71 -0.97
C ASP A 272 -13.70 1.62 -0.19
N ILE A 273 -13.28 0.40 0.18
CA ILE A 273 -12.01 0.17 0.87
C ILE A 273 -10.83 0.52 -0.06
N LEU A 274 -10.89 0.15 -1.34
CA LEU A 274 -9.85 0.51 -2.32
C LEU A 274 -9.78 2.03 -2.55
N LYS A 275 -10.90 2.77 -2.51
CA LYS A 275 -10.87 4.26 -2.57
C LYS A 275 -10.12 4.84 -1.37
N LEU A 276 -10.33 4.30 -0.17
CA LEU A 276 -9.54 4.70 1.01
C LEU A 276 -8.06 4.35 0.84
N ALA A 277 -7.74 3.21 0.23
CA ALA A 277 -6.37 2.82 -0.07
C ALA A 277 -5.71 3.80 -1.06
N MET A 278 -6.45 4.19 -2.11
CA MET A 278 -6.01 5.16 -3.11
C MET A 278 -5.65 6.51 -2.49
N ASP A 279 -6.43 7.01 -1.53
CA ASP A 279 -6.12 8.26 -0.83
C ASP A 279 -4.76 8.17 -0.10
N GLN A 280 -4.49 7.04 0.55
CA GLN A 280 -3.23 6.81 1.24
C GLN A 280 -2.06 6.60 0.28
N PHE A 281 -2.26 5.85 -0.80
CA PHE A 281 -1.25 5.69 -1.85
C PHE A 281 -0.93 7.02 -2.53
N SER A 282 -1.92 7.87 -2.80
CA SER A 282 -1.70 9.18 -3.40
C SER A 282 -0.80 10.05 -2.52
N ARG A 283 -1.04 10.05 -1.20
CA ARG A 283 -0.18 10.74 -0.21
C ARG A 283 1.23 10.15 -0.19
N GLY A 284 1.33 8.82 -0.08
CA GLY A 284 2.61 8.12 -0.01
C GLY A 284 3.45 8.32 -1.27
N ILE A 285 2.88 8.07 -2.45
CA ILE A 285 3.54 8.21 -3.76
C ILE A 285 4.02 9.65 -3.99
N PHE A 286 3.22 10.65 -3.60
CA PHE A 286 3.56 12.07 -3.75
C PHE A 286 4.75 12.48 -2.87
N HIS A 287 4.84 11.93 -1.65
CA HIS A 287 5.91 12.27 -0.70
C HIS A 287 7.11 11.31 -0.74
N MET A 288 7.04 10.27 -1.57
CA MET A 288 8.09 9.28 -1.75
C MET A 288 9.34 9.89 -2.41
N PRO A 289 10.57 9.56 -1.97
CA PRO A 289 11.80 10.11 -2.56
C PRO A 289 11.96 9.75 -4.04
N HIS A 290 12.25 10.75 -4.89
CA HIS A 290 12.52 10.55 -6.33
C HIS A 290 14.02 10.48 -6.63
N PRO A 291 14.48 9.55 -7.51
CA PRO A 291 15.90 9.40 -7.83
C PRO A 291 16.57 10.67 -8.40
N SER A 292 15.82 11.46 -9.17
CA SER A 292 16.31 12.65 -9.87
C SER A 292 16.57 13.86 -8.96
N HIS A 293 16.09 13.84 -7.72
CA HIS A 293 16.30 14.92 -6.74
C HIS A 293 17.46 14.66 -5.78
N ALA A 294 18.19 13.54 -5.90
CA ALA A 294 19.29 13.17 -5.00
C ALA A 294 20.65 13.77 -5.38
N VAL A 295 20.77 14.48 -6.51
CA VAL A 295 22.03 15.14 -6.92
C VAL A 295 21.98 16.63 -6.56
N PRO A 296 22.74 17.10 -5.54
CA PRO A 296 22.87 18.53 -5.31
C PRO A 296 23.63 19.18 -6.49
N PRO A 297 23.28 20.41 -6.92
CA PRO A 297 23.91 21.11 -8.04
C PRO A 297 25.33 21.64 -7.73
N SER A 298 26.03 21.06 -6.75
CA SER A 298 27.41 21.40 -6.44
C SER A 298 28.22 20.11 -6.42
N GLY A 299 29.02 19.90 -7.48
CA GLY A 299 29.90 18.76 -7.66
C GLY A 299 31.01 18.64 -6.61
N LYS A 300 30.64 18.42 -5.36
CA LYS A 300 31.51 17.99 -4.28
C LYS A 300 31.25 16.52 -4.02
N ILE A 301 32.23 15.71 -4.38
CA ILE A 301 32.32 14.29 -4.04
C ILE A 301 32.14 14.15 -2.51
N PRO A 302 31.21 13.33 -2.01
CA PRO A 302 31.13 13.05 -0.59
C PRO A 302 32.30 12.15 -0.20
N LEU A 303 33.22 12.69 0.60
CA LEU A 303 34.18 11.91 1.36
C LEU A 303 33.41 11.12 2.44
N THR A 304 33.34 9.81 2.24
CA THR A 304 33.18 8.72 3.22
C THR A 304 32.92 9.13 4.67
N GLY A 305 31.73 8.77 5.19
CA GLY A 305 31.50 8.63 6.63
C GLY A 305 30.09 9.03 7.09
N ALA A 306 29.24 8.01 7.32
CA ALA A 306 27.97 8.03 8.04
C ALA A 306 26.69 8.53 7.31
N ALA A 307 26.03 7.60 6.63
CA ALA A 307 24.56 7.48 6.59
C ALA A 307 24.16 6.02 6.24
N PRO A 308 24.16 5.06 7.19
CA PRO A 308 23.71 3.70 6.90
C PRO A 308 22.21 3.60 7.16
N ALA A 309 21.38 3.51 6.10
CA ALA A 309 19.98 3.03 6.08
C ALA A 309 19.21 3.40 4.80
N LEU A 310 19.72 4.31 3.95
CA LEU A 310 19.04 4.73 2.71
C LEU A 310 19.39 3.87 1.48
N ASP A 311 20.29 2.89 1.61
CA ASP A 311 20.75 2.05 0.49
C ASP A 311 19.77 0.93 0.09
N SER A 312 18.66 0.73 0.81
CA SER A 312 17.67 -0.33 0.52
C SER A 312 16.37 0.15 -0.13
N PHE A 313 16.14 1.46 -0.22
CA PHE A 313 14.88 1.98 -0.74
C PHE A 313 14.89 2.07 -2.27
N SER A 314 13.94 1.40 -2.92
CA SER A 314 13.71 1.50 -4.36
C SER A 314 12.28 2.00 -4.62
N ARG A 315 12.15 3.23 -5.12
CA ARG A 315 10.87 3.80 -5.54
C ARG A 315 10.18 2.92 -6.58
N ALA A 316 10.95 2.36 -7.51
CA ALA A 316 10.44 1.41 -8.51
C ALA A 316 9.83 0.17 -7.85
N LYS A 317 10.52 -0.44 -6.87
CA LYS A 317 10.01 -1.60 -6.12
C LYS A 317 8.69 -1.29 -5.42
N GLU A 318 8.59 -0.14 -4.75
CA GLU A 318 7.35 0.27 -4.07
C GLU A 318 6.21 0.51 -5.05
N LEU A 319 6.44 1.25 -6.14
CA LEU A 319 5.40 1.49 -7.16
C LEU A 319 4.91 0.18 -7.78
N PHE A 320 5.84 -0.73 -8.10
CA PHE A 320 5.48 -2.04 -8.63
C PHE A 320 4.62 -2.81 -7.63
N THR A 321 5.04 -2.84 -6.36
CA THR A 321 4.31 -3.52 -5.28
C THR A 321 2.89 -2.96 -5.14
N ILE A 322 2.73 -1.63 -5.11
CA ILE A 322 1.42 -0.97 -5.01
C ILE A 322 0.53 -1.33 -6.21
N GLY A 323 1.05 -1.20 -7.43
CA GLY A 323 0.30 -1.52 -8.63
C GLY A 323 -0.11 -2.98 -8.69
N SER A 324 0.80 -3.91 -8.33
CA SER A 324 0.53 -5.34 -8.34
C SER A 324 -0.49 -5.75 -7.28
N GLU A 325 -0.38 -5.24 -6.05
CA GLU A 325 -1.34 -5.58 -4.99
C GLU A 325 -2.76 -5.10 -5.34
N VAL A 326 -2.91 -3.89 -5.91
CA VAL A 326 -4.22 -3.40 -6.35
C VAL A 326 -4.74 -4.18 -7.56
N LEU A 327 -3.88 -4.51 -8.52
CA LEU A 327 -4.25 -5.33 -9.68
C LEU A 327 -4.80 -6.70 -9.27
N LEU A 328 -4.17 -7.35 -8.29
CA LEU A 328 -4.60 -8.65 -7.76
C LEU A 328 -5.99 -8.60 -7.13
N VAL A 329 -6.35 -7.48 -6.48
CA VAL A 329 -7.69 -7.29 -5.93
C VAL A 329 -8.68 -6.90 -7.02
N ALA A 330 -8.25 -6.06 -7.99
CA ALA A 330 -9.07 -5.64 -9.12
C ALA A 330 -9.61 -6.85 -9.87
N GLU A 331 -8.77 -7.84 -10.19
CA GLU A 331 -9.18 -9.07 -10.89
C GLU A 331 -10.30 -9.86 -10.17
N LYS A 332 -10.40 -9.71 -8.84
CA LYS A 332 -11.38 -10.42 -8.01
C LYS A 332 -12.66 -9.63 -7.77
N LEU A 333 -12.82 -8.41 -8.28
CA LEU A 333 -14.05 -7.66 -8.08
C LEU A 333 -15.17 -8.23 -8.95
N ASP A 334 -16.36 -8.39 -8.37
CA ASP A 334 -17.49 -8.98 -9.09
C ASP A 334 -18.11 -8.00 -10.11
N ASN A 335 -17.99 -6.69 -9.89
CA ASN A 335 -18.53 -5.66 -10.79
C ASN A 335 -17.53 -5.32 -11.92
N PRO A 336 -17.87 -5.52 -13.20
CA PRO A 336 -16.98 -5.24 -14.33
C PRO A 336 -16.50 -3.78 -14.39
N SER A 337 -17.39 -2.81 -14.15
CA SER A 337 -17.01 -1.39 -14.18
C SER A 337 -16.00 -1.03 -13.07
N GLU A 338 -16.08 -1.71 -11.91
CA GLU A 338 -15.08 -1.57 -10.83
C GLU A 338 -13.76 -2.25 -11.21
N ARG A 339 -13.79 -3.42 -11.85
CA ARG A 339 -12.59 -4.08 -12.39
C ARG A 339 -11.85 -3.18 -13.38
N LYS A 340 -12.57 -2.63 -14.36
CA LYS A 340 -12.04 -1.67 -15.34
C LYS A 340 -11.37 -0.49 -14.64
N TYR A 341 -12.04 0.12 -13.66
CA TYR A 341 -11.50 1.26 -12.93
C TYR A 341 -10.19 0.94 -12.20
N TRP A 342 -10.15 -0.14 -11.42
CA TRP A 342 -8.99 -0.48 -10.60
C TRP A 342 -7.82 -1.05 -11.41
N ALA A 343 -8.09 -1.77 -12.50
CA ALA A 343 -7.07 -2.18 -13.46
C ALA A 343 -6.44 -0.96 -14.17
N SER A 344 -7.26 0.01 -14.59
CA SER A 344 -6.79 1.26 -15.19
C SER A 344 -5.97 2.10 -14.21
N TRP A 345 -6.41 2.17 -12.95
CA TRP A 345 -5.65 2.83 -11.90
C TRP A 345 -4.29 2.17 -11.70
N SER A 346 -4.23 0.85 -11.65
CA SER A 346 -2.99 0.08 -11.51
C SER A 346 -2.05 0.30 -12.70
N ASP A 347 -2.58 0.31 -13.94
CA ASP A 347 -1.79 0.66 -15.13
C ASP A 347 -1.15 2.06 -15.01
N SER A 348 -1.89 3.03 -14.46
CA SER A 348 -1.36 4.39 -14.25
C SER A 348 -0.17 4.41 -13.29
N VAL A 349 -0.17 3.54 -12.26
CA VAL A 349 0.95 3.38 -11.32
C VAL A 349 2.15 2.74 -12.02
N PHE A 350 1.95 1.65 -12.77
CA PHE A 350 3.02 1.02 -13.55
C PHE A 350 3.60 1.97 -14.61
N ASN A 351 2.77 2.82 -15.20
CA ASN A 351 3.21 3.80 -16.20
C ASN A 351 4.15 4.87 -15.59
N GLN A 352 4.00 5.20 -14.31
CA GLN A 352 4.93 6.11 -13.62
C GLN A 352 6.34 5.53 -13.51
N MET A 353 6.50 4.20 -13.51
CA MET A 353 7.80 3.55 -13.40
C MET A 353 8.71 3.77 -14.62
N LYS A 354 8.17 4.21 -15.76
CA LYS A 354 8.96 4.54 -16.96
C LYS A 354 9.96 5.68 -16.73
N MET A 355 9.77 6.45 -15.66
CA MET A 355 10.62 7.59 -15.31
C MET A 355 11.70 7.25 -14.28
N GLU A 356 11.81 5.98 -13.86
CA GLU A 356 12.79 5.52 -12.86
C GLU A 356 14.14 5.17 -13.48
N ALA A 357 15.22 5.12 -12.69
CA ALA A 357 16.58 4.96 -13.21
C ALA A 357 16.92 3.55 -13.73
N ASP A 358 16.16 2.53 -13.32
CA ASP A 358 16.42 1.10 -13.61
C ASP A 358 15.29 0.45 -14.43
N VAL A 359 14.75 1.16 -15.42
CA VAL A 359 13.60 0.66 -16.23
C VAL A 359 13.90 -0.67 -16.92
N ASP A 360 15.17 -0.95 -17.24
CA ASP A 360 15.56 -2.17 -17.95
C ASP A 360 15.27 -3.43 -17.12
N ALA A 361 15.61 -3.44 -15.83
CA ALA A 361 15.33 -4.57 -14.93
C ALA A 361 13.81 -4.79 -14.74
N TRP A 362 13.04 -3.72 -14.77
CA TRP A 362 11.59 -3.75 -14.58
C TRP A 362 10.80 -3.94 -15.89
N ARG A 363 11.43 -3.90 -17.07
CA ARG A 363 10.73 -3.91 -18.36
C ARG A 363 9.84 -5.13 -18.55
N GLY A 364 10.35 -6.33 -18.26
CA GLY A 364 9.59 -7.58 -18.35
C GLY A 364 8.39 -7.58 -17.41
N PRO A 365 8.60 -7.44 -16.08
CA PRO A 365 7.52 -7.36 -15.09
C PRO A 365 6.49 -6.26 -15.38
N ILE A 366 6.92 -5.05 -15.76
CA ILE A 366 6.00 -3.95 -16.10
C ILE A 366 5.17 -4.31 -17.33
N ASN A 367 5.78 -4.82 -18.41
CA ASN A 367 5.02 -5.20 -19.59
C ASN A 367 3.99 -6.28 -19.26
N ARG A 368 4.35 -7.28 -18.45
CA ARG A 368 3.39 -8.30 -18.00
C ARG A 368 2.23 -7.69 -17.22
N ALA A 369 2.52 -6.89 -16.19
CA ALA A 369 1.49 -6.29 -15.34
C ALA A 369 0.57 -5.35 -16.12
N ARG A 370 1.13 -4.51 -17.01
CA ARG A 370 0.34 -3.61 -17.87
C ARG A 370 -0.51 -4.38 -18.88
N GLY A 371 0.02 -5.48 -19.43
CA GLY A 371 -0.74 -6.39 -20.28
C GLY A 371 -1.95 -6.99 -19.56
N GLN A 372 -1.77 -7.42 -18.31
CA GLN A 372 -2.86 -7.92 -17.45
C GLN A 372 -3.88 -6.81 -17.11
N CYS A 373 -3.44 -5.57 -16.83
CA CYS A 373 -4.36 -4.44 -16.65
C CYS A 373 -5.24 -4.23 -17.89
N CYS A 374 -4.63 -4.16 -19.07
CA CYS A 374 -5.35 -3.97 -20.34
C CYS A 374 -6.28 -5.14 -20.66
N LEU A 375 -5.88 -6.38 -20.32
CA LEU A 375 -6.72 -7.57 -20.46
C LEU A 375 -7.98 -7.42 -19.60
N ILE A 376 -7.84 -7.11 -18.31
CA ILE A 376 -8.98 -6.92 -17.39
C ILE A 376 -9.90 -5.79 -17.86
N VAL A 377 -9.34 -4.68 -18.35
CA VAL A 377 -10.15 -3.58 -18.91
C VAL A 377 -10.97 -4.05 -20.11
N GLY A 378 -10.33 -4.73 -21.05
CA GLY A 378 -10.96 -5.23 -22.26
C GLY A 378 -12.02 -6.30 -21.99
N THR A 379 -11.74 -7.26 -21.10
CA THR A 379 -12.69 -8.33 -20.74
C THR A 379 -13.86 -7.78 -19.94
N ALA A 380 -13.62 -6.90 -18.97
CA ALA A 380 -14.70 -6.29 -18.21
C ALA A 380 -15.68 -5.49 -19.10
N GLN A 381 -15.20 -4.85 -20.17
CA GLN A 381 -16.06 -4.23 -21.16
C GLN A 381 -16.76 -5.26 -22.06
N ALA A 382 -16.05 -6.31 -22.47
CA ALA A 382 -16.62 -7.39 -23.28
C ALA A 382 -17.81 -8.07 -22.58
N GLU A 383 -17.73 -8.24 -21.26
CA GLU A 383 -18.79 -8.81 -20.42
C GLU A 383 -20.10 -8.01 -20.49
N GLU A 384 -20.04 -6.68 -20.65
CA GLU A 384 -21.24 -5.85 -20.81
C GLU A 384 -22.01 -6.16 -22.10
N PHE A 385 -21.36 -6.85 -23.05
CA PHE A 385 -21.94 -7.24 -24.32
C PHE A 385 -22.33 -8.72 -24.41
N GLU A 386 -22.05 -9.54 -23.39
CA GLU A 386 -22.30 -10.99 -23.43
C GLU A 386 -23.77 -11.31 -23.75
N GLU A 387 -24.72 -10.67 -23.07
CA GLU A 387 -26.16 -10.90 -23.31
C GLU A 387 -26.56 -10.52 -24.75
N ALA A 388 -25.98 -9.45 -25.29
CA ALA A 388 -26.25 -9.01 -26.66
C ALA A 388 -25.65 -9.99 -27.68
N LEU A 389 -24.42 -10.47 -27.45
CA LEU A 389 -23.76 -11.50 -28.24
C LEU A 389 -24.56 -12.81 -28.26
N GLU A 390 -25.03 -13.26 -27.09
CA GLU A 390 -25.85 -14.47 -26.95
C GLU A 390 -27.19 -14.34 -27.70
N SER A 391 -27.75 -13.13 -27.76
CA SER A 391 -28.98 -12.84 -28.52
C SER A 391 -28.75 -12.69 -30.03
N GLY A 392 -27.50 -12.68 -30.49
CA GLY A 392 -27.11 -12.48 -31.89
C GLY A 392 -27.25 -11.04 -32.40
N ASP A 393 -27.37 -10.06 -31.49
CA ASP A 393 -27.42 -8.64 -31.86
C ASP A 393 -26.00 -8.09 -32.05
N GLU A 394 -25.49 -8.06 -33.27
CA GLU A 394 -24.16 -7.50 -33.56
C GLU A 394 -24.13 -5.96 -33.64
N SER A 395 -25.24 -5.27 -33.41
CA SER A 395 -25.30 -3.81 -33.59
C SER A 395 -24.42 -3.05 -32.60
N PHE A 396 -24.23 -3.58 -31.38
CA PHE A 396 -23.39 -2.98 -30.36
C PHE A 396 -21.89 -3.06 -30.69
N LEU A 397 -21.46 -3.96 -31.59
CA LEU A 397 -20.04 -4.11 -31.94
C LEU A 397 -19.48 -2.84 -32.60
N ARG A 398 -20.33 -1.92 -33.06
CA ARG A 398 -19.99 -0.59 -33.59
C ARG A 398 -20.08 0.54 -32.57
N SER A 399 -20.34 0.22 -31.30
CA SER A 399 -20.37 1.20 -30.22
C SER A 399 -18.96 1.67 -29.85
N GLU A 400 -18.89 2.85 -29.23
CA GLU A 400 -17.66 3.41 -28.68
C GLU A 400 -17.07 2.49 -27.61
N ASP A 401 -17.91 1.90 -26.75
CA ASP A 401 -17.48 0.96 -25.71
C ASP A 401 -16.84 -0.32 -26.30
N ALA A 402 -17.37 -0.82 -27.42
CA ALA A 402 -16.78 -1.95 -28.14
C ALA A 402 -15.46 -1.59 -28.84
N ASP A 403 -15.32 -0.35 -29.33
CA ASP A 403 -14.05 0.17 -29.85
C ASP A 403 -13.00 0.25 -28.73
N GLU A 404 -13.35 0.83 -27.58
CA GLU A 404 -12.46 0.89 -26.40
C GLU A 404 -12.01 -0.51 -25.95
N ALA A 405 -12.93 -1.48 -25.89
CA ALA A 405 -12.61 -2.85 -25.51
C ALA A 405 -11.60 -3.50 -26.47
N ARG A 406 -11.79 -3.32 -27.78
CA ARG A 406 -10.84 -3.81 -28.80
C ARG A 406 -9.47 -3.15 -28.68
N GLU A 407 -9.43 -1.84 -28.42
CA GLU A 407 -8.18 -1.12 -28.21
C GLU A 407 -7.43 -1.65 -26.99
N ALA A 408 -8.13 -1.80 -25.85
CA ALA A 408 -7.55 -2.36 -24.63
C ALA A 408 -7.00 -3.79 -24.84
N LEU A 409 -7.76 -4.67 -25.50
CA LEU A 409 -7.30 -6.04 -25.80
C LEU A 409 -6.11 -6.06 -26.76
N THR A 410 -6.07 -5.15 -27.73
CA THR A 410 -4.92 -5.00 -28.65
C THR A 410 -3.67 -4.54 -27.89
N GLU A 411 -3.81 -3.60 -26.96
CA GLU A 411 -2.72 -3.19 -26.07
C GLU A 411 -2.27 -4.32 -25.16
N ALA A 412 -3.20 -5.10 -24.60
CA ALA A 412 -2.91 -6.26 -23.77
C ALA A 412 -2.01 -7.25 -24.52
N ILE A 413 -2.42 -7.65 -25.73
CA ILE A 413 -1.62 -8.53 -26.61
C ILE A 413 -0.22 -7.94 -26.83
N SER A 414 -0.12 -6.65 -27.16
CA SER A 414 1.16 -5.99 -27.42
C SER A 414 2.10 -6.02 -26.20
N PHE A 415 1.57 -5.79 -25.00
CA PHE A 415 2.37 -5.82 -23.79
C PHE A 415 2.78 -7.24 -23.39
N LEU A 416 1.87 -8.20 -23.47
CA LEU A 416 2.13 -9.60 -23.14
C LEU A 416 3.17 -10.22 -24.10
N GLU A 417 3.10 -9.93 -25.40
CA GLU A 417 4.15 -10.33 -26.37
C GLU A 417 5.52 -9.75 -26.02
N LYS A 418 5.57 -8.45 -25.67
CA LYS A 418 6.83 -7.82 -25.25
C LYS A 418 7.38 -8.47 -23.99
N ALA A 419 6.53 -8.82 -23.02
CA ALA A 419 6.93 -9.55 -21.84
C ALA A 419 7.53 -10.91 -22.21
N LYS A 420 6.88 -11.66 -23.12
CA LYS A 420 7.33 -12.98 -23.59
C LYS A 420 8.73 -12.93 -24.21
N THR A 421 9.03 -11.89 -25.00
CA THR A 421 10.36 -11.74 -25.60
C THR A 421 11.48 -11.52 -24.57
N VAL A 422 11.17 -10.89 -23.44
CA VAL A 422 12.14 -10.60 -22.37
C VAL A 422 12.36 -11.83 -21.47
N THR A 423 11.30 -12.61 -21.21
CA THR A 423 11.33 -13.79 -20.31
C THR A 423 11.95 -15.04 -20.93
N SER A 424 12.16 -15.08 -22.26
CA SER A 424 12.72 -16.21 -23.02
C SER A 424 14.14 -16.70 -22.62
N THR A 425 14.71 -16.19 -21.53
CA THR A 425 16.01 -16.61 -20.99
C THR A 425 15.95 -17.31 -19.63
N ASP A 426 14.84 -17.33 -18.89
CA ASP A 426 14.72 -18.07 -17.62
C ASP A 426 13.25 -18.29 -17.16
N ILE A 427 12.89 -19.54 -16.81
CA ILE A 427 11.72 -20.06 -16.03
C ILE A 427 10.45 -20.51 -16.80
N ASP A 428 10.26 -21.84 -16.87
CA ASP A 428 9.14 -22.55 -17.52
C ASP A 428 7.73 -22.27 -16.95
N GLN A 429 7.58 -21.80 -15.70
CA GLN A 429 6.26 -21.54 -15.09
C GLN A 429 5.67 -20.15 -15.41
N GLN A 430 6.52 -19.16 -15.67
CA GLN A 430 6.04 -17.81 -16.03
C GLN A 430 5.51 -17.76 -17.46
N ASP A 431 5.95 -18.70 -18.30
CA ASP A 431 5.51 -18.82 -19.68
C ASP A 431 4.07 -19.35 -19.78
N ASP A 432 3.65 -20.30 -18.94
CA ASP A 432 2.29 -20.87 -18.96
C ASP A 432 1.20 -19.83 -18.63
N GLU A 433 1.38 -19.04 -17.56
CA GLU A 433 0.43 -17.99 -17.18
C GLU A 433 0.39 -16.87 -18.22
N LEU A 434 1.54 -16.49 -18.77
CA LEU A 434 1.62 -15.47 -19.80
C LEU A 434 0.94 -15.91 -21.10
N GLN A 435 1.09 -17.19 -21.45
CA GLN A 435 0.42 -17.83 -22.58
C GLN A 435 -1.10 -17.85 -22.38
N HIS A 436 -1.58 -18.18 -21.17
CA HIS A 436 -3.00 -18.11 -20.82
C HIS A 436 -3.57 -16.69 -21.02
N PHE A 437 -2.90 -15.66 -20.49
CA PHE A 437 -3.36 -14.28 -20.67
C PHE A 437 -3.38 -13.85 -22.14
N LEU A 438 -2.38 -14.30 -22.92
CA LEU A 438 -2.31 -13.98 -24.35
C LEU A 438 -3.42 -14.68 -25.13
N GLU A 439 -3.70 -15.94 -24.81
CA GLU A 439 -4.82 -16.71 -25.37
C GLU A 439 -6.15 -16.02 -25.08
N GLU A 440 -6.41 -15.70 -23.81
CA GLU A 440 -7.64 -15.02 -23.37
C GLU A 440 -7.85 -13.68 -24.07
N ALA A 441 -6.79 -12.86 -24.18
CA ALA A 441 -6.83 -11.58 -24.87
C ALA A 441 -7.20 -11.73 -26.35
N ILE A 442 -6.61 -12.72 -27.03
CA ILE A 442 -6.85 -12.97 -28.47
C ILE A 442 -8.26 -13.51 -28.69
N LEU A 443 -8.73 -14.45 -27.88
CA LEU A 443 -10.08 -15.01 -27.97
C LEU A 443 -11.14 -13.93 -27.75
N THR A 444 -10.98 -13.13 -26.70
CA THR A 444 -11.91 -12.04 -26.40
C THR A 444 -11.92 -11.00 -27.53
N LEU A 445 -10.75 -10.68 -28.09
CA LEU A 445 -10.65 -9.76 -29.23
C LEU A 445 -11.33 -10.33 -30.48
N ALA A 446 -11.22 -11.64 -30.72
CA ALA A 446 -11.89 -12.30 -31.83
C ALA A 446 -13.42 -12.18 -31.69
N ASN A 447 -13.97 -12.43 -30.49
CA ASN A 447 -15.41 -12.29 -30.22
C ASN A 447 -15.93 -10.88 -30.51
N LEU A 448 -15.10 -9.85 -30.30
CA LEU A 448 -15.45 -8.45 -30.55
C LEU A 448 -15.12 -7.96 -31.96
N THR A 449 -14.60 -8.82 -32.86
CA THR A 449 -14.16 -8.43 -34.20
C THR A 449 -15.28 -8.61 -35.24
N LEU A 450 -15.64 -7.50 -35.90
CA LEU A 450 -16.68 -7.45 -36.94
C LEU A 450 -16.30 -8.13 -38.26
N ASP A 451 -15.02 -8.06 -38.63
CA ASP A 451 -14.54 -8.59 -39.90
C ASP A 451 -14.30 -10.10 -39.77
N GLU A 452 -15.10 -10.89 -40.49
CA GLU A 452 -15.11 -12.34 -40.39
C GLU A 452 -13.72 -12.95 -40.66
N GLN A 453 -13.01 -12.47 -41.68
CA GLN A 453 -11.67 -12.97 -42.00
C GLN A 453 -10.68 -12.69 -40.86
N LYS A 454 -10.65 -11.47 -40.32
CA LYS A 454 -9.79 -11.12 -39.18
C LYS A 454 -10.18 -11.90 -37.93
N ARG A 455 -11.46 -12.14 -37.70
CA ARG A 455 -11.96 -12.93 -36.57
C ARG A 455 -11.45 -14.37 -36.65
N GLU A 456 -11.57 -15.01 -37.81
CA GLU A 456 -11.02 -16.36 -38.03
C GLU A 456 -9.49 -16.40 -37.89
N ASP A 457 -8.79 -15.38 -38.38
CA ASP A 457 -7.33 -15.27 -38.20
C ASP A 457 -6.94 -15.16 -36.71
N LEU A 458 -7.73 -14.45 -35.90
CA LEU A 458 -7.52 -14.33 -34.46
C LEU A 458 -7.83 -15.66 -33.74
N TYR A 459 -8.90 -16.36 -34.08
CA TYR A 459 -9.19 -17.69 -33.51
C TYR A 459 -8.09 -18.71 -33.83
N ALA A 460 -7.63 -18.76 -35.09
CA ALA A 460 -6.52 -19.62 -35.49
C ALA A 460 -5.24 -19.27 -34.72
N ARG A 461 -5.01 -17.99 -34.45
CA ARG A 461 -3.90 -17.51 -33.63
C ARG A 461 -4.03 -17.94 -32.17
N ALA A 462 -5.20 -17.80 -31.55
CA ALA A 462 -5.45 -18.24 -30.18
C ALA A 462 -5.23 -19.75 -30.03
N GLN A 463 -5.72 -20.56 -30.98
CA GLN A 463 -5.51 -22.01 -30.97
C GLN A 463 -4.04 -22.39 -31.05
N LYS A 464 -3.25 -21.67 -31.87
CA LYS A 464 -1.81 -21.86 -31.95
C LYS A 464 -1.12 -21.48 -30.64
N GLU A 465 -1.55 -20.39 -30.03
CA GLU A 465 -1.01 -19.95 -28.74
C GLU A 465 -1.31 -20.96 -27.63
N SER A 466 -2.47 -21.60 -27.63
CA SER A 466 -2.87 -22.66 -26.67
C SER A 466 -2.17 -24.02 -26.89
N GLY A 467 -1.28 -24.14 -27.88
CA GLY A 467 -0.67 -25.43 -28.23
C GLY A 467 -1.68 -26.45 -28.83
N GLY A 468 -2.83 -25.99 -29.32
CA GLY A 468 -3.88 -26.83 -29.92
C GLY A 468 -4.90 -27.41 -28.94
N ALA A 469 -4.95 -26.96 -27.68
CA ALA A 469 -5.91 -27.45 -26.68
C ALA A 469 -7.36 -26.98 -26.93
N ILE A 470 -7.55 -25.85 -27.62
CA ILE A 470 -8.88 -25.34 -27.97
C ILE A 470 -9.42 -26.07 -29.21
N HIS A 471 -10.42 -26.93 -29.04
CA HIS A 471 -11.21 -27.51 -30.14
C HIS A 471 -12.45 -26.63 -30.40
N LEU A 472 -12.33 -25.63 -31.28
CA LEU A 472 -13.46 -24.77 -31.71
C LEU A 472 -14.44 -25.45 -32.68
N ASN A 473 -14.29 -26.76 -32.94
CA ASN A 473 -14.97 -27.47 -34.05
C ASN A 473 -16.23 -28.27 -33.67
N ASP A 474 -16.73 -28.21 -32.44
CA ASP A 474 -17.95 -28.94 -32.04
C ASP A 474 -19.12 -27.97 -31.82
N GLN A 475 -19.70 -27.44 -32.90
CA GLN A 475 -21.13 -27.05 -33.04
C GLN A 475 -21.35 -26.13 -34.27
N MET A 476 -21.12 -26.61 -35.49
CA MET A 476 -21.67 -25.96 -36.69
C MET A 476 -22.12 -26.95 -37.79
N ASP A 477 -22.24 -28.23 -37.47
CA ASP A 477 -22.85 -29.24 -38.32
C ASP A 477 -23.91 -30.00 -37.51
N GLU A 478 -25.10 -29.42 -37.36
CA GLU A 478 -26.42 -30.11 -37.27
C GLU A 478 -27.51 -29.14 -36.79
N SER A 479 -28.19 -28.46 -37.73
CA SER A 479 -29.65 -28.20 -37.77
C SER A 479 -30.04 -27.36 -39.00
#